data_AF-A0A2Z6RFE0-F1
#
_entry.id   AF-A0A2Z6RFE0-F1
#
_cell.length_a   1.000
_cell.length_b   1.000
_cell.length_c   1.000
_cell.angle_alpha   90.00
_cell.angle_beta   90.00
_cell.angle_gamma   90.00
#
_symmetry.space_group_name_H-M   'P 1'
#
loop_
_entity.id
_entity.type
_entity.pdbx_description
1 polymer ?
#
loop_
_entity_poly.entity_id
_entity_poly.type
_entity_poly.pdbx_seq_one_letter_code
_entity_poly.pdbx_strand_id
1 'polypeptide(L)'
;MEELCLSEESMYSPDSRSLNRLWNEIKSIFKQASAKLPCKKDNLFLEQLPESIVYFKKKMRQLSKILLQLILKKLPAYANDYKRYDYINSKLAIITDLSYRLNIDKPNILALSILEFKQFVKDLFNIVTIRFKKDDKNYKTERIKFFVDKRYQKLADHKRRVINSVLNHQKKTYYFR
;
A
#
# COMPACT_ATOMS: atom_id res chain seq x y z
N MET A 1 67.70 -2.12 7.39
CA MET A 1 66.73 -2.17 8.50
C MET A 1 65.72 -1.07 8.18
N GLU A 2 64.58 -1.49 7.65
CA GLU A 2 63.48 -0.63 7.23
C GLU A 2 62.73 -0.15 8.47
N GLU A 3 62.50 1.16 8.59
CA GLU A 3 61.39 1.69 9.40
C GLU A 3 60.55 2.60 8.52
N LEU A 4 59.42 2.04 8.08
CA LEU A 4 58.32 2.74 7.43
C LEU A 4 57.60 3.57 8.50
N CYS A 5 57.78 4.89 8.48
CA CYS A 5 56.90 5.80 9.21
C CYS A 5 55.50 5.79 8.58
N LEU A 6 54.57 5.14 9.27
CA LEU A 6 53.14 5.18 8.99
C LEU A 6 52.64 6.62 9.11
N SER A 7 52.26 7.22 7.98
CA SER A 7 51.47 8.45 7.96
C SER A 7 50.10 8.17 8.57
N GLU A 8 49.83 8.75 9.74
CA GLU A 8 48.52 8.76 10.37
C GLU A 8 47.50 9.41 9.42
N GLU A 9 46.65 8.58 8.81
CA GLU A 9 45.41 9.05 8.20
C GLU A 9 44.53 9.57 9.34
N SER A 10 44.59 10.89 9.54
CA SER A 10 43.64 11.65 10.35
C SER A 10 42.23 11.33 9.86
N MET A 11 41.53 10.43 10.56
CA MET A 11 40.10 10.18 10.42
C MET A 11 39.34 11.47 10.73
N TYR A 12 39.06 12.25 9.70
CA TYR A 12 38.22 13.44 9.78
C TYR A 12 36.78 12.99 10.04
N SER A 13 36.37 12.96 11.31
CA SER A 13 34.97 12.75 11.68
C SER A 13 34.21 14.05 11.40
N PRO A 14 33.25 14.06 10.45
CA PRO A 14 32.55 15.28 10.11
C PRO A 14 31.68 15.75 11.29
N ASP A 15 31.94 16.98 11.75
CA ASP A 15 31.15 17.64 12.80
C ASP A 15 29.65 17.65 12.42
N SER A 16 28.79 17.36 13.39
CA SER A 16 27.33 17.45 13.28
C SER A 16 26.81 18.71 12.56
N ARG A 17 27.51 19.86 12.72
CA ARG A 17 27.17 21.11 12.03
C ARG A 17 27.41 21.05 10.53
N SER A 18 28.49 20.43 10.07
CA SER A 18 28.79 20.32 8.64
C SER A 18 27.82 19.36 7.95
N LEU A 19 27.46 18.26 8.61
CA LEU A 19 26.40 17.34 8.14
C LEU A 19 25.04 18.04 8.02
N ASN A 20 24.67 18.85 9.01
CA ASN A 20 23.41 19.61 8.98
C ASN A 20 23.39 20.68 7.88
N ARG A 21 24.53 21.34 7.62
CA ARG A 21 24.66 22.29 6.50
C ARG A 21 24.49 21.59 5.15
N LEU A 22 25.21 20.48 4.95
CA LEU A 22 25.13 19.68 3.73
C LEU A 22 23.68 19.19 3.50
N TRP A 23 23.01 18.73 4.55
CA TRP A 23 21.61 18.31 4.45
C TRP A 23 20.67 19.44 4.04
N ASN A 24 20.87 20.64 4.60
CA ASN A 24 20.08 21.82 4.25
C ASN A 24 20.33 22.27 2.81
N GLU A 25 21.57 22.18 2.32
CA GLU A 25 21.91 22.46 0.92
C GLU A 25 21.24 21.47 -0.02
N ILE A 26 21.34 20.16 0.25
CA ILE A 26 20.65 19.11 -0.52
C ILE A 26 19.14 19.38 -0.55
N LYS A 27 18.55 19.70 0.60
CA LYS A 27 17.12 20.01 0.72
C LYS A 27 16.72 21.25 -0.10
N SER A 28 17.57 22.28 -0.12
CA SER A 28 17.37 23.50 -0.91
C SER A 28 17.41 23.21 -2.42
N ILE A 29 18.40 22.44 -2.86
CA ILE A 29 18.55 22.01 -4.26
C ILE A 29 17.34 21.19 -4.69
N PHE A 30 16.89 20.23 -3.88
CA PHE A 30 15.68 19.44 -4.16
C PHE A 30 14.44 20.32 -4.29
N LYS A 31 14.29 21.32 -3.40
CA LYS A 31 13.16 22.26 -3.46
C LYS A 31 13.18 23.08 -4.75
N GLN A 32 14.33 23.63 -5.14
CA GLN A 32 14.46 24.36 -6.41
C GLN A 32 14.23 23.48 -7.64
N ALA A 33 14.76 22.26 -7.64
CA ALA A 33 14.57 21.30 -8.73
C ALA A 33 13.10 20.88 -8.85
N SER A 34 12.42 20.63 -7.73
CA SER A 34 11.00 20.26 -7.71
C SER A 34 10.08 21.35 -8.26
N ALA A 35 10.42 22.62 -8.08
CA ALA A 35 9.66 23.75 -8.62
C ALA A 35 9.81 23.91 -10.15
N LYS A 36 10.92 23.43 -10.73
CA LYS A 36 11.23 23.52 -12.17
C LYS A 36 10.82 22.27 -12.95
N LEU A 37 10.62 21.15 -12.27
CA LEU A 37 10.09 19.95 -12.90
C LEU A 37 8.61 20.20 -13.25
N PRO A 38 8.13 19.76 -14.42
CA PRO A 38 6.70 19.71 -14.66
C PRO A 38 6.11 18.81 -13.59
N CYS A 39 5.47 19.41 -12.58
CA CYS A 39 4.67 18.69 -11.60
C CYS A 39 3.79 17.75 -12.40
N LYS A 40 3.96 16.44 -12.21
CA LYS A 40 3.04 15.46 -12.78
C LYS A 40 1.66 16.00 -12.44
N LYS A 41 0.87 16.39 -13.45
CA LYS A 41 -0.55 16.71 -13.26
C LYS A 41 -1.06 15.67 -12.29
N ASP A 42 -1.56 16.11 -11.14
CA ASP A 42 -2.04 15.22 -10.10
C ASP A 42 -2.85 14.14 -10.80
N ASN A 43 -2.30 12.92 -10.82
CA ASN A 43 -3.10 11.81 -11.26
C ASN A 43 -4.08 11.66 -10.11
N LEU A 44 -5.29 12.24 -10.25
CA LEU A 44 -6.37 12.07 -9.28
C LEU A 44 -6.62 10.59 -8.91
N PHE A 45 -6.14 9.65 -9.74
CA PHE A 45 -6.23 8.21 -9.55
C PHE A 45 -4.98 7.52 -8.97
N LEU A 46 -3.88 8.24 -8.69
CA LEU A 46 -2.69 7.63 -8.05
C LEU A 46 -2.84 7.47 -6.53
N GLU A 47 -3.76 8.18 -5.88
CA GLU A 47 -3.68 8.33 -4.42
C GLU A 47 -4.57 7.41 -3.58
N GLN A 48 -5.65 6.85 -4.12
CA GLN A 48 -6.55 6.07 -3.27
C GLN A 48 -6.57 4.61 -3.70
N LEU A 49 -5.63 3.85 -3.15
CA LEU A 49 -5.78 2.40 -3.05
C LEU A 49 -7.15 2.14 -2.40
N PRO A 50 -8.01 1.28 -2.98
CA PRO A 50 -9.33 1.02 -2.42
C PRO A 50 -9.24 0.72 -0.92
N GLU A 51 -10.14 1.32 -0.14
CA GLU A 51 -10.15 1.18 1.31
C GLU A 51 -10.21 -0.31 1.71
N SER A 52 -10.94 -1.13 0.94
CA SER A 52 -11.02 -2.58 1.17
C SER A 52 -9.67 -3.28 1.04
N ILE A 53 -8.84 -2.90 0.05
CA ILE A 53 -7.49 -3.47 -0.15
C ILE A 53 -6.58 -3.07 1.02
N VAL A 54 -6.61 -1.80 1.43
CA VAL A 54 -5.84 -1.31 2.59
C VAL A 54 -6.27 -2.05 3.86
N TYR A 55 -7.57 -2.16 4.08
CA TYR A 55 -8.18 -2.83 5.22
C TYR A 55 -7.77 -4.30 5.28
N PHE A 56 -8.01 -5.09 4.23
CA PHE A 56 -7.69 -6.51 4.22
C PHE A 56 -6.19 -6.76 4.35
N LYS A 57 -5.34 -5.91 3.75
CA LYS A 57 -3.89 -5.97 3.94
C LYS A 57 -3.49 -5.79 5.40
N LYS A 58 -4.08 -4.81 6.10
CA LYS A 58 -3.85 -4.59 7.54
C LYS A 58 -4.32 -5.78 8.37
N LYS A 59 -5.51 -6.32 8.08
CA LYS A 59 -6.08 -7.45 8.80
C LYS A 59 -5.31 -8.75 8.58
N MET A 60 -4.85 -9.04 7.36
CA MET A 60 -3.97 -10.18 7.09
C MET A 60 -2.71 -10.12 7.97
N ARG A 61 -2.05 -8.96 8.07
CA ARG A 61 -0.87 -8.80 8.95
C ARG A 61 -1.19 -9.12 10.41
N GLN A 62 -2.34 -8.64 10.91
CA GLN A 62 -2.78 -8.92 12.28
C GLN A 62 -3.02 -10.42 12.50
N LEU A 63 -3.74 -11.08 11.59
CA LEU A 63 -4.00 -12.51 11.64
C LEU A 63 -2.72 -13.35 11.54
N SER A 64 -1.79 -12.99 10.64
CA SER A 64 -0.48 -13.66 10.55
C SER A 64 0.30 -13.56 11.86
N LYS A 65 0.25 -12.41 12.55
CA LYS A 65 0.88 -12.25 13.87
C LYS A 65 0.26 -13.19 14.90
N ILE A 66 -1.06 -13.33 14.91
CA ILE A 66 -1.78 -14.26 15.82
C ILE A 66 -1.37 -15.71 15.52
N LEU A 67 -1.34 -16.10 14.24
CA LEU A 67 -0.93 -17.45 13.82
C LEU A 67 0.52 -17.74 14.22
N LEU A 68 1.44 -16.80 14.00
CA LEU A 68 2.83 -16.91 14.42
C LEU A 68 2.94 -17.09 15.94
N GLN A 69 2.19 -16.32 16.73
CA GLN A 69 2.18 -16.46 18.18
C GLN A 69 1.65 -17.84 18.63
N LEU A 70 0.65 -18.39 17.94
CA LEU A 70 0.11 -19.73 18.20
C LEU A 70 1.06 -20.87 17.77
N ILE A 71 1.98 -20.62 16.84
CA ILE A 71 3.01 -21.58 16.42
C ILE A 71 4.22 -21.52 17.36
N LEU A 72 4.69 -20.30 17.68
CA LEU A 72 5.91 -20.07 18.47
C LEU A 72 5.70 -20.35 19.97
N LYS A 73 4.55 -19.97 20.54
CA LYS A 73 4.23 -20.35 21.92
C LYS A 73 3.75 -21.79 21.89
N LYS A 74 4.56 -22.72 22.40
CA LYS A 74 4.20 -24.14 22.52
C LYS A 74 2.79 -24.25 23.13
N LEU A 75 1.88 -24.97 22.47
CA LEU A 75 0.52 -25.28 22.91
C LEU A 75 0.35 -25.56 24.43
N PRO A 76 1.27 -26.26 25.14
CA PRO A 76 1.19 -26.43 26.60
C PRO A 76 1.12 -25.13 27.41
N ALA A 77 1.58 -23.99 26.89
CA ALA A 77 1.46 -22.70 27.55
C ALA A 77 -0.01 -22.26 27.76
N TYR A 78 -0.94 -22.85 27.01
CA TYR A 78 -2.38 -22.58 27.07
C TYR A 78 -3.19 -23.76 27.64
N ALA A 79 -2.52 -24.73 28.29
CA ALA A 79 -3.22 -25.81 28.99
C ALA A 79 -4.07 -25.30 30.16
N ASN A 80 -3.73 -24.13 30.72
CA ASN A 80 -4.56 -23.45 31.70
C ASN A 80 -5.71 -22.69 30.99
N ASP A 81 -6.95 -23.05 31.34
CA ASP A 81 -8.16 -22.45 30.78
C ASP A 81 -8.25 -20.93 30.93
N TYR A 82 -7.77 -20.37 32.05
CA TYR A 82 -7.74 -18.92 32.26
C TYR A 82 -6.80 -18.24 31.24
N LYS A 83 -5.61 -18.79 31.04
CA LYS A 83 -4.63 -18.25 30.07
C LYS A 83 -5.11 -18.40 28.63
N ARG A 84 -5.81 -19.50 28.31
CA ARG A 84 -6.48 -19.69 27.01
C ARG A 84 -7.53 -18.62 26.79
N TYR A 85 -8.45 -18.48 27.76
CA TYR A 85 -9.56 -17.54 27.69
C TYR A 85 -9.06 -16.10 27.50
N ASP A 86 -8.12 -15.66 28.34
CA ASP A 86 -7.56 -14.31 28.27
C ASP A 86 -6.87 -14.04 26.91
N TYR A 87 -6.11 -15.03 26.41
CA TYR A 87 -5.50 -14.93 25.10
C TYR A 87 -6.54 -14.79 23.97
N ILE A 88 -7.56 -15.64 23.94
CA ILE A 88 -8.62 -15.57 22.92
C ILE A 88 -9.39 -14.25 23.04
N ASN A 89 -9.76 -13.86 24.26
CA ASN A 89 -10.49 -12.63 24.55
C ASN A 89 -9.74 -11.38 24.05
N SER A 90 -8.41 -11.33 24.27
CA SER A 90 -7.56 -10.24 23.78
C SER A 90 -7.48 -10.12 22.25
N LYS A 91 -7.94 -11.12 21.50
CA LYS A 91 -7.98 -11.13 20.03
C LYS A 91 -9.39 -11.02 19.45
N LEU A 92 -10.42 -11.08 20.29
CA LEU A 92 -11.81 -11.06 19.86
C LEU A 92 -12.19 -9.81 19.08
N ALA A 93 -11.65 -8.64 19.41
CA ALA A 93 -11.96 -7.40 18.69
C ALA A 93 -11.57 -7.49 17.20
N ILE A 94 -10.40 -8.05 16.91
CA ILE A 94 -9.90 -8.23 15.54
C ILE A 94 -10.78 -9.24 14.79
N ILE A 95 -11.12 -10.34 15.45
CA ILE A 95 -11.93 -11.42 14.88
C ILE A 95 -13.36 -10.94 14.63
N THR A 96 -13.98 -10.25 15.58
CA THR A 96 -15.37 -9.79 15.47
C THR A 96 -15.53 -8.76 14.36
N ASP A 97 -14.61 -7.80 14.24
CA ASP A 97 -14.60 -6.83 13.14
C ASP A 97 -14.47 -7.52 11.77
N LEU A 98 -13.63 -8.57 11.68
CA LEU A 98 -13.50 -9.36 10.46
C LEU A 98 -14.74 -10.21 10.14
N SER A 99 -15.30 -10.91 11.13
CA SER A 99 -16.50 -11.72 10.97
C SER A 99 -17.68 -10.88 10.52
N TYR A 100 -17.86 -9.69 11.10
CA TYR A 100 -18.90 -8.74 10.70
C TYR A 100 -18.75 -8.32 9.22
N ARG A 101 -17.55 -7.88 8.82
CA ARG A 101 -17.35 -7.43 7.43
C ARG A 101 -17.41 -8.54 6.39
N LEU A 102 -17.12 -9.77 6.80
CA LEU A 102 -17.13 -10.93 5.91
C LEU A 102 -18.48 -11.66 5.91
N ASN A 103 -19.45 -11.24 6.75
CA ASN A 103 -20.70 -11.94 6.99
C ASN A 103 -20.49 -13.43 7.32
N ILE A 104 -19.54 -13.71 8.21
CA ILE A 104 -19.25 -15.06 8.68
C ILE A 104 -20.03 -15.28 9.97
N ASP A 105 -20.78 -16.39 10.05
CA ASP A 105 -21.44 -16.80 11.27
C ASP A 105 -20.44 -16.90 12.42
N LYS A 106 -20.82 -16.32 13.56
CA LYS A 106 -19.94 -16.23 14.73
C LYS A 106 -20.15 -17.46 15.61
N PRO A 107 -19.28 -18.48 15.56
CA PRO A 107 -19.31 -19.52 16.58
C PRO A 107 -19.01 -18.89 17.94
N ASN A 108 -19.30 -19.61 19.02
CA ASN A 108 -18.88 -19.18 20.36
C ASN A 108 -17.35 -19.27 20.49
N ILE A 109 -16.63 -18.26 20.00
CA ILE A 109 -15.17 -18.22 19.88
C ILE A 109 -14.48 -18.43 21.24
N LEU A 110 -15.09 -17.96 22.32
CA LEU A 110 -14.56 -18.11 23.69
C LEU A 110 -14.63 -19.55 24.20
N ALA A 111 -15.61 -20.33 23.72
CA ALA A 111 -15.75 -21.73 24.06
C ALA A 111 -14.77 -22.65 23.30
N LEU A 112 -14.10 -22.14 22.25
CA LEU A 112 -13.18 -22.94 21.44
C LEU A 112 -11.92 -23.33 22.22
N SER A 113 -11.51 -24.59 22.10
CA SER A 113 -10.17 -25.01 22.49
C SER A 113 -9.10 -24.23 21.72
N ILE A 114 -7.86 -24.20 22.22
CA ILE A 114 -6.78 -23.47 21.54
C ILE A 114 -6.49 -24.02 20.13
N LEU A 115 -6.71 -25.33 19.91
CA LEU A 115 -6.54 -25.99 18.62
C LEU A 115 -7.64 -25.58 17.64
N GLU A 116 -8.90 -25.59 18.07
CA GLU A 116 -10.03 -25.12 17.28
C GLU A 116 -9.90 -23.62 16.97
N PHE A 117 -9.48 -22.81 17.95
CA PHE A 117 -9.21 -21.40 17.75
C PHE A 117 -8.10 -21.18 16.71
N LYS A 118 -7.02 -21.96 16.77
CA LYS A 118 -5.94 -21.90 15.76
C LYS A 118 -6.45 -22.24 14.37
N GLN A 119 -7.26 -23.29 14.24
CA GLN A 119 -7.84 -23.69 12.97
C GLN A 119 -8.80 -22.61 12.44
N PHE A 120 -9.67 -22.07 13.30
CA PHE A 120 -10.55 -20.96 12.98
C PHE A 120 -9.78 -19.72 12.48
N VAL A 121 -8.71 -19.32 13.15
CA VAL A 121 -7.88 -18.18 12.71
C VAL A 121 -7.22 -18.46 11.36
N LYS A 122 -6.81 -19.72 11.10
CA LYS A 122 -6.22 -20.14 9.82
C LYS A 122 -7.26 -20.06 8.68
N ASP A 123 -8.47 -20.52 8.94
CA ASP A 123 -9.57 -20.46 7.96
C ASP A 123 -9.98 -19.02 7.68
N LEU A 124 -10.10 -18.20 8.73
CA LEU A 124 -10.35 -16.76 8.61
C LEU A 124 -9.24 -16.07 7.78
N PHE A 125 -7.98 -16.41 8.02
CA PHE A 125 -6.86 -15.88 7.23
C PHE A 125 -6.95 -16.25 5.76
N ASN A 126 -7.32 -17.49 5.44
CA ASN A 126 -7.53 -17.94 4.07
C ASN A 126 -8.67 -17.19 3.38
N ILE A 127 -9.81 -17.03 4.07
CA ILE A 127 -10.97 -16.28 3.54
C ILE A 127 -10.59 -14.84 3.25
N VAL A 128 -9.91 -14.16 4.19
CA VAL A 128 -9.43 -12.78 4.01
C VAL A 128 -8.48 -12.70 2.82
N THR A 129 -7.59 -13.67 2.66
CA THR A 129 -6.64 -13.72 1.54
C THR A 129 -7.36 -13.88 0.19
N ILE A 130 -8.40 -14.72 0.12
CA ILE A 130 -9.21 -14.89 -1.09
C ILE A 130 -9.92 -13.58 -1.44
N ARG A 131 -10.57 -12.93 -0.45
CA ARG A 131 -11.20 -11.61 -0.62
C ARG A 131 -10.21 -10.57 -1.12
N PHE A 132 -9.06 -10.46 -0.48
CA PHE A 132 -8.01 -9.52 -0.89
C PHE A 132 -7.57 -9.73 -2.34
N LYS A 133 -7.31 -10.99 -2.74
CA LYS A 133 -6.90 -11.31 -4.12
C LYS A 133 -7.98 -10.94 -5.14
N LYS A 134 -9.26 -11.14 -4.78
CA LYS A 134 -10.40 -10.76 -5.63
C LYS A 134 -10.48 -9.24 -5.80
N ASP A 135 -10.41 -8.49 -4.71
CA ASP A 135 -10.46 -7.03 -4.73
C ASP A 135 -9.27 -6.43 -5.47
N ASP A 136 -8.06 -6.96 -5.26
CA ASP A 136 -6.85 -6.53 -5.97
C ASP A 136 -6.95 -6.79 -7.48
N LYS A 137 -7.49 -7.95 -7.89
CA LYS A 137 -7.73 -8.26 -9.30
C LYS A 137 -8.74 -7.30 -9.91
N ASN A 138 -9.87 -7.07 -9.24
CA ASN A 138 -10.91 -6.15 -9.69
C ASN A 138 -10.36 -4.73 -9.86
N TYR A 139 -9.64 -4.23 -8.86
CA TYR A 139 -9.00 -2.92 -8.91
C TYR A 139 -8.02 -2.79 -10.09
N LYS A 140 -7.18 -3.81 -10.33
CA LYS A 140 -6.27 -3.82 -11.49
C LYS A 140 -7.02 -3.79 -12.81
N THR A 141 -8.10 -4.55 -12.94
CA THR A 141 -8.95 -4.58 -14.14
C THR A 141 -9.64 -3.22 -14.39
N GLU A 142 -10.26 -2.64 -13.36
CA GLU A 142 -10.89 -1.32 -13.43
C GLU A 142 -9.87 -0.23 -13.80
N ARG A 143 -8.66 -0.33 -13.25
CA ARG A 143 -7.56 0.58 -13.56
C ARG A 143 -7.16 0.51 -15.04
N ILE A 144 -7.03 -0.70 -15.60
CA ILE A 144 -6.74 -0.86 -17.03
C ILE A 144 -7.87 -0.27 -17.87
N LYS A 145 -9.13 -0.59 -17.55
CA LYS A 145 -10.31 -0.07 -18.26
C LYS A 145 -10.32 1.47 -18.27
N PHE A 146 -10.10 2.09 -17.13
CA PHE A 146 -10.01 3.55 -17.01
C PHE A 146 -8.96 4.17 -17.94
N PHE A 147 -7.76 3.59 -18.01
CA PHE A 147 -6.71 4.12 -18.88
C PHE A 147 -7.03 3.94 -20.37
N VAL A 148 -7.66 2.83 -20.74
CA VAL A 148 -8.14 2.58 -22.11
C VAL A 148 -9.21 3.60 -22.48
N ASP A 149 -10.23 3.79 -21.64
CA ASP A 149 -11.33 4.74 -21.87
C ASP A 149 -10.79 6.18 -21.99
N LYS A 150 -9.87 6.57 -21.10
CA LYS A 150 -9.22 7.88 -21.13
C LYS A 150 -8.40 8.10 -22.41
N ARG A 151 -7.75 7.06 -22.93
CA ARG A 151 -7.02 7.13 -24.21
C ARG A 151 -8.00 7.27 -25.38
N TYR A 152 -9.10 6.54 -25.35
CA TYR A 152 -10.14 6.61 -26.37
C TYR A 152 -10.78 8.01 -26.44
N GLN A 153 -11.16 8.57 -25.29
CA GLN A 153 -11.68 9.94 -25.18
C GLN A 153 -10.71 10.97 -25.76
N LYS A 154 -9.43 10.91 -25.35
CA LYS A 154 -8.39 11.80 -25.89
C LYS A 154 -8.23 11.70 -27.41
N LEU A 155 -8.35 10.49 -27.96
CA LEU A 155 -8.27 10.27 -29.40
C LEU A 155 -9.49 10.86 -30.11
N ALA A 156 -10.70 10.65 -29.58
CA ALA A 156 -11.93 11.23 -30.11
C ALA A 156 -11.87 12.77 -30.11
N ASP A 157 -11.42 13.38 -29.01
CA ASP A 157 -11.23 14.82 -28.89
C ASP A 157 -10.18 15.35 -29.87
N HIS A 158 -9.10 14.61 -30.07
CA HIS A 158 -8.07 14.97 -31.06
C HIS A 158 -8.64 14.96 -32.48
N LYS A 159 -9.33 13.88 -32.88
CA LYS A 159 -10.00 13.79 -34.19
C LYS A 159 -10.97 14.95 -34.41
N ARG A 160 -11.79 15.26 -33.40
CA ARG A 160 -12.75 16.39 -33.44
C ARG A 160 -12.04 17.73 -33.65
N ARG A 161 -10.93 17.98 -32.96
CA ARG A 161 -10.14 19.22 -33.12
C ARG A 161 -9.52 19.33 -34.50
N VAL A 162 -8.99 18.24 -35.05
CA VAL A 162 -8.41 18.22 -36.41
C VAL A 162 -9.48 18.55 -37.45
N ILE A 163 -10.63 17.88 -37.40
CA ILE A 163 -11.75 18.13 -38.32
C ILE A 163 -12.21 19.59 -38.23
N ASN A 164 -12.42 20.10 -37.01
CA ASN A 164 -12.84 21.50 -36.81
C ASN A 164 -11.81 22.50 -37.35
N SER A 165 -10.51 22.21 -37.20
CA SER A 165 -9.43 23.05 -37.74
C SER A 165 -9.50 23.11 -39.27
N VAL A 166 -9.62 21.95 -39.94
CA VAL A 166 -9.72 21.86 -41.40
C VAL A 166 -10.96 22.60 -41.92
N LEU A 167 -12.12 22.35 -41.31
CA LEU A 167 -13.38 23.02 -41.68
C LEU A 167 -13.30 24.54 -41.50
N ASN A 168 -12.70 25.01 -40.40
CA ASN A 168 -12.54 26.44 -40.14
C ASN A 168 -11.57 27.10 -41.13
N HIS A 169 -10.51 26.40 -41.53
CA HIS A 169 -9.61 26.88 -42.57
C HIS A 169 -10.35 27.04 -43.90
N GLN A 170 -11.09 26.01 -44.33
CA GLN A 170 -11.87 26.06 -45.57
C GLN A 170 -12.87 27.21 -45.58
N LYS A 171 -13.65 27.38 -44.49
CA LYS A 171 -14.60 28.50 -44.37
C LYS A 171 -13.92 29.86 -44.56
N LYS A 172 -12.77 30.09 -43.92
CA LYS A 172 -12.02 31.34 -44.11
C LYS A 172 -11.60 31.56 -45.56
N THR A 173 -11.22 30.50 -46.28
CA THR A 173 -10.83 30.61 -47.69
C THR A 173 -12.01 31.01 -48.61
N TYR A 174 -13.24 30.60 -48.28
CA TYR A 174 -14.43 30.98 -49.07
C TYR A 174 -14.92 32.40 -48.83
N TYR A 175 -14.70 32.99 -47.65
CA TYR A 175 -15.11 34.38 -47.34
C TYR A 175 -14.11 35.45 -47.80
N PHE A 176 -12.93 35.05 -48.27
CA PHE A 176 -11.88 35.95 -48.77
C PHE A 176 -11.69 35.85 -50.31
N ARG A 177 -12.68 35.30 -51.01
CA ARG A 177 -12.73 35.18 -52.47
C ARG A 177 -13.97 35.87 -52.99
#